data_AF-A0A2N3APZ4-F1
#
_entry.id   AF-A0A2N3APZ4-F1
#
_cell.length_a   1.000
_cell.length_b   1.000
_cell.length_c   1.000
_cell.angle_alpha   90.00
_cell.angle_beta   90.00
_cell.angle_gamma   90.00
#
_symmetry.space_group_name_H-M   'P 1'
#
loop_
_entity.id
_entity.type
_entity.pdbx_description
1 polymer ?
#
loop_
_entity_poly.entity_id
_entity_poly.type
_entity_poly.pdbx_seq_one_letter_code
_entity_poly.pdbx_strand_id
1 'polypeptide(L)'
;MKKYFYSNGTEKQGPYSFEELKSEKITQETLIWFEGLDSWKPAKYIEELNEIFELIPPPIFENEEGNESENNDFNINITESDPEKGNTQHFISKKPEMFKNVFSFDGRIRRLEFGLSAIIYFFYYFLAYLMAISFDAADLLILFLIPGLWFLWAQGAKRCHDMGNNGWFQIIPFYGLWMLFVEGDFGFNKYGVNPKI
;
A
#
# COMPACT_ATOMS: atom_id res chain seq x y z
N MET A 1 13.89 28.21 18.28
CA MET A 1 13.04 27.12 18.79
C MET A 1 12.30 26.53 17.61
N LYS A 2 12.36 25.21 17.42
CA LYS A 2 11.62 24.55 16.33
C LYS A 2 10.11 24.70 16.57
N LYS A 3 9.36 24.95 15.49
CA LYS A 3 7.89 25.00 15.51
C LYS A 3 7.37 23.77 14.80
N TYR A 4 6.56 22.99 15.50
CA TYR A 4 5.95 21.76 15.03
C TYR A 4 4.51 22.03 14.60
N PHE A 5 4.09 21.32 13.57
CA PHE A 5 2.71 21.24 13.13
C PHE A 5 2.31 19.78 13.12
N TYR A 6 1.08 19.48 13.51
CA TYR A 6 0.55 18.12 13.46
C TYR A 6 -0.75 18.05 12.68
N SER A 7 -1.08 16.87 12.15
CA SER A 7 -2.32 16.61 11.44
C SER A 7 -2.91 15.28 11.87
N ASN A 8 -4.17 15.33 12.30
CA ASN A 8 -5.00 14.16 12.66
C ASN A 8 -5.81 13.64 11.44
N GLY A 9 -5.34 13.92 10.22
CA GLY A 9 -5.90 13.38 8.98
C GLY A 9 -6.95 14.27 8.28
N THR A 10 -7.42 15.34 8.91
CA THR A 10 -8.42 16.26 8.34
C THR A 10 -7.99 17.72 8.38
N GLU A 11 -7.28 18.15 9.42
CA GLU A 11 -6.88 19.55 9.61
C GLU A 11 -5.43 19.68 10.09
N LYS A 12 -4.78 20.78 9.68
CA LYS A 12 -3.44 21.16 10.13
C LYS A 12 -3.56 21.98 11.42
N GLN A 13 -2.85 21.54 12.46
CA GLN A 13 -2.82 22.22 13.76
C GLN A 13 -1.40 22.73 14.06
N GLY A 14 -1.31 23.88 14.74
CA GLY A 14 -0.06 24.53 15.12
C GLY A 14 0.03 26.01 14.69
N PRO A 15 1.19 26.65 14.89
CA PRO A 15 2.46 26.07 15.35
C PRO A 15 2.50 25.78 16.86
N TYR A 16 3.08 24.64 17.24
CA TYR A 16 3.35 24.23 18.62
C TYR A 16 4.85 24.15 18.89
N SER A 17 5.25 24.34 20.14
CA SER A 17 6.55 23.96 20.66
C SER A 17 6.61 22.47 21.02
N PHE A 18 7.81 21.93 21.24
CA PHE A 18 7.98 20.52 21.64
C PHE A 18 7.26 20.17 22.95
N GLU A 19 7.29 21.09 23.93
CA GLU A 19 6.63 20.89 25.22
C GLU A 19 5.10 20.99 25.12
N GLU A 20 4.58 21.88 24.28
CA GLU A 20 3.14 21.92 23.99
C GLU A 20 2.69 20.65 23.27
N LEU A 21 3.50 20.14 22.33
CA LEU A 21 3.22 18.91 21.60
C LEU A 21 3.17 17.66 22.52
N LYS A 22 3.92 17.64 23.63
CA LYS A 22 3.81 16.60 24.67
C LYS A 22 2.47 16.61 25.40
N SER A 23 1.86 17.78 25.55
CA SER A 23 0.56 17.92 26.22
C SER A 23 -0.62 17.59 25.29
N GLU A 24 -0.38 17.55 23.98
CA GLU A 24 -1.37 17.16 22.97
C GLU A 24 -1.51 15.64 22.90
N LYS A 25 -2.71 15.14 22.59
CA LYS A 25 -3.00 13.70 22.45
C LYS A 25 -2.52 13.13 21.11
N ILE A 26 -1.25 13.31 20.79
CA ILE A 26 -0.66 12.79 19.55
C ILE A 26 -0.35 11.29 19.68
N THR A 27 -0.57 10.56 18.59
CA THR A 27 -0.25 9.13 18.47
C THR A 27 1.00 8.91 17.63
N GLN A 28 1.58 7.70 17.68
CA GLN A 28 2.71 7.31 16.84
C GLN A 28 2.47 7.49 15.33
N GLU A 29 1.20 7.49 14.92
CA GLU A 29 0.78 7.63 13.52
C GLU A 29 0.45 9.07 13.13
N THR A 30 0.38 9.99 14.10
CA THR A 30 0.09 11.40 13.84
C THR A 30 1.15 11.99 12.93
N LEU A 31 0.72 12.65 11.85
CA LEU A 31 1.64 13.28 10.90
C LEU A 31 2.19 14.58 11.49
N ILE A 32 3.50 14.69 11.56
CA ILE A 32 4.22 15.85 12.07
C ILE A 32 5.05 16.48 10.97
N TRP A 33 5.08 17.82 10.95
CA TRP A 33 5.98 18.60 10.11
C TRP A 33 6.63 19.71 10.93
N PHE A 34 7.90 19.97 10.69
CA PHE A 34 8.63 21.10 11.24
C PHE A 34 9.66 21.61 10.22
N GLU A 35 10.13 22.83 10.41
CA GLU A 35 11.14 23.46 9.55
C GLU A 35 12.42 22.62 9.51
N GLY A 36 12.75 22.06 8.34
CA GLY A 36 13.85 21.12 8.13
C GLY A 36 13.42 19.73 7.63
N LEU A 37 12.11 19.46 7.55
CA LEU A 37 11.58 18.26 6.90
C LEU A 37 11.10 18.55 5.47
N ASP A 38 11.48 17.71 4.51
CA ASP A 38 11.00 17.78 3.13
C ASP A 38 9.49 17.56 3.01
N SER A 39 8.89 16.79 3.94
CA SER A 39 7.47 16.45 3.94
C SER A 39 6.97 16.10 5.34
N TRP A 40 5.64 16.01 5.50
CA TRP A 40 5.02 15.45 6.70
C TRP A 40 5.53 14.03 6.94
N LYS A 41 5.87 13.71 8.19
CA LYS A 41 6.34 12.38 8.61
C LYS A 41 5.54 11.91 9.83
N PRO A 42 5.14 10.63 9.90
CA PRO A 42 4.54 10.08 11.10
C PRO A 42 5.46 10.25 12.31
N ALA A 43 4.87 10.55 13.47
CA ALA A 43 5.62 10.84 14.69
C ALA A 43 6.58 9.71 15.09
N LYS A 44 6.23 8.45 14.83
CA LYS A 44 7.09 7.27 15.08
C LYS A 44 8.43 7.25 14.34
N TYR A 45 8.57 8.03 13.26
CA TYR A 45 9.81 8.08 12.47
C TYR A 45 10.66 9.31 12.78
N ILE A 46 10.23 10.13 13.74
CA ILE A 46 10.97 11.30 14.20
C ILE A 46 11.56 10.92 15.55
N GLU A 47 12.85 10.64 15.59
CA GLU A 47 13.55 10.21 16.81
C GLU A 47 13.34 11.18 17.97
N GLU A 48 13.25 12.49 17.68
CA GLU A 48 12.98 13.54 18.66
C GLU A 48 11.61 13.37 19.37
N LEU A 49 10.63 12.70 18.74
CA LEU A 49 9.29 12.50 19.31
C LEU A 49 9.15 11.16 20.04
N ASN A 50 10.17 10.30 20.03
CA ASN A 50 10.13 9.03 20.76
C ASN A 50 9.94 9.24 22.27
N GLU A 51 10.49 10.32 22.84
CA GLU A 51 10.30 10.71 24.24
C GLU A 51 8.82 10.91 24.62
N ILE A 52 7.96 11.25 23.65
CA ILE A 52 6.51 11.42 23.88
C ILE A 52 5.82 10.06 24.04
N PHE A 53 6.37 9.02 23.43
CA PHE A 53 5.78 7.67 23.41
C PHE A 53 6.36 6.72 24.46
N GLU A 54 7.51 7.03 25.08
CA GLU A 54 8.14 6.18 26.10
C GLU A 54 7.27 5.95 27.37
N LEU A 55 6.27 6.81 27.61
CA LEU A 55 5.33 6.69 28.73
C LEU A 55 4.04 5.93 28.39
N ILE A 56 3.85 5.52 27.13
CA ILE A 56 2.66 4.80 26.68
C ILE A 56 3.08 3.35 26.43
N PRO A 57 2.54 2.36 27.18
CA PRO A 57 2.89 0.97 26.96
C PRO A 57 2.60 0.60 25.50
N PRO A 58 3.48 -0.19 24.85
CA PRO A 58 3.30 -0.58 23.47
C PRO A 58 1.89 -1.20 23.29
N PRO A 59 1.19 -0.86 22.19
CA PRO A 59 -0.14 -1.41 21.94
C PRO A 59 -0.05 -2.94 21.87
N ILE A 60 -0.95 -3.61 22.60
CA ILE A 60 -1.10 -5.05 22.54
C ILE A 60 -1.68 -5.38 21.17
N PHE A 61 -0.89 -6.02 20.31
CA PHE A 61 -1.40 -6.60 19.07
C PHE A 61 -2.26 -7.81 19.44
N GLU A 62 -3.58 -7.64 19.42
CA GLU A 62 -4.52 -8.77 19.44
C GLU A 62 -4.46 -9.44 18.07
N ASN A 63 -3.75 -10.57 18.02
CA ASN A 63 -3.76 -11.45 16.86
C ASN A 63 -5.18 -12.03 16.75
N GLU A 64 -5.93 -11.63 15.73
CA GLU A 64 -7.12 -12.38 15.32
C GLU A 64 -6.66 -13.71 14.73
N GLU A 65 -6.62 -14.74 15.57
CA GLU A 65 -6.63 -16.14 15.15
C GLU A 65 -7.99 -16.43 14.48
N GLY A 66 -7.97 -16.92 13.24
CA GLY A 66 -9.19 -17.28 12.51
C GLY A 66 -8.99 -17.84 11.11
N ASN A 67 -8.58 -19.11 11.08
CA ASN A 67 -8.78 -20.11 10.01
C ASN A 67 -7.89 -20.11 8.75
N GLU A 68 -6.85 -20.95 8.85
CA GLU A 68 -6.42 -22.02 7.93
C GLU A 68 -6.77 -21.94 6.43
N SER A 69 -5.70 -21.87 5.63
CA SER A 69 -5.49 -22.79 4.51
C SER A 69 -3.99 -22.99 4.37
N GLU A 70 -3.52 -24.17 4.78
CA GLU A 70 -2.14 -24.63 4.61
C GLU A 70 -1.73 -24.55 3.14
N ASN A 71 -0.53 -24.03 2.88
CA ASN A 71 0.38 -24.64 1.91
C ASN A 71 1.81 -24.35 2.36
N ASN A 72 2.49 -25.44 2.68
CA ASN A 72 3.91 -25.53 2.95
C ASN A 72 4.73 -24.97 1.78
N ASP A 73 5.81 -24.25 2.10
CA ASP A 73 7.17 -24.58 1.65
C ASP A 73 8.16 -23.49 2.11
N PHE A 74 9.00 -23.81 3.10
CA PHE A 74 10.43 -24.09 2.88
C PHE A 74 11.23 -23.89 4.18
N ASN A 75 11.82 -24.98 4.65
CA ASN A 75 12.73 -25.05 5.80
C ASN A 75 14.05 -24.31 5.49
N ILE A 76 14.58 -23.60 6.49
CA ILE A 76 16.03 -23.36 6.58
C ILE A 76 16.51 -23.89 7.92
N ASN A 77 17.29 -24.96 7.85
CA ASN A 77 18.01 -25.57 8.95
C ASN A 77 19.06 -24.59 9.48
N ILE A 78 19.00 -24.28 10.77
CA ILE A 78 20.07 -23.58 11.48
C ILE A 78 21.16 -24.62 11.78
N THR A 79 22.25 -24.62 11.02
CA THR A 79 23.50 -25.23 11.49
C THR A 79 24.27 -24.19 12.28
N GLU A 80 24.54 -24.54 13.54
CA GLU A 80 25.27 -23.77 14.54
C GLU A 80 26.62 -23.25 14.03
N SER A 81 26.90 -21.97 14.26
CA SER A 81 28.27 -21.46 14.33
C SER A 81 28.37 -20.30 15.32
N ASP A 82 29.15 -20.55 16.37
CA ASP A 82 29.81 -19.66 17.34
C ASP A 82 29.00 -18.64 18.16
N PRO A 83 29.10 -18.70 19.52
CA PRO A 83 28.41 -17.79 20.42
C PRO A 83 29.31 -16.60 20.76
N GLU A 84 29.61 -15.69 19.83
CA GLU A 84 30.27 -14.43 20.21
C GLU A 84 30.16 -13.35 19.13
N LYS A 85 29.03 -12.62 19.10
CA LYS A 85 28.95 -11.16 18.84
C LYS A 85 27.50 -10.69 18.64
N GLY A 86 27.11 -9.72 19.48
CA GLY A 86 26.15 -8.64 19.19
C GLY A 86 24.82 -9.01 18.53
N ASN A 87 23.75 -8.97 19.33
CA ASN A 87 22.35 -8.98 18.88
C ASN A 87 22.11 -7.95 17.78
N THR A 88 22.28 -8.36 16.53
CA THR A 88 21.75 -7.64 15.37
C THR A 88 20.50 -8.41 15.00
N GLN A 89 19.33 -7.91 15.41
CA GLN A 89 18.07 -8.44 14.90
C GLN A 89 18.08 -8.22 13.39
N HIS A 90 18.32 -9.31 12.65
CA HIS A 90 18.23 -9.32 11.21
C HIS A 90 16.73 -9.18 10.89
N PHE A 91 16.25 -7.95 10.75
CA PHE A 91 14.89 -7.69 10.28
C PHE A 91 14.80 -8.21 8.84
N ILE A 92 14.31 -9.43 8.68
CA ILE A 92 13.98 -9.98 7.37
C ILE A 92 12.80 -9.15 6.87
N SER A 93 13.10 -8.14 6.08
CA SER A 93 12.12 -7.35 5.32
C SER A 93 11.37 -8.32 4.41
N LYS A 94 10.19 -8.79 4.84
CA LYS A 94 9.29 -9.59 4.00
C LYS A 94 9.00 -8.78 2.73
N LYS A 95 9.33 -9.34 1.57
CA LYS A 95 9.05 -8.69 0.28
C LYS A 95 7.54 -8.49 0.17
N PRO A 96 7.05 -7.30 -0.24
CA PRO A 96 5.62 -7.10 -0.46
C PRO A 96 5.12 -8.07 -1.53
N GLU A 97 4.11 -8.87 -1.17
CA GLU A 97 3.42 -9.75 -2.09
C GLU A 97 2.63 -8.90 -3.11
N MET A 98 2.77 -9.20 -4.40
CA MET A 98 2.04 -8.54 -5.49
C MET A 98 0.83 -9.40 -5.88
N PHE A 99 -0.20 -8.81 -6.51
CA PHE A 99 -1.39 -9.52 -7.01
C PHE A 99 -2.25 -10.19 -5.94
N LYS A 100 -2.32 -9.61 -4.75
CA LYS A 100 -3.28 -10.05 -3.74
C LYS A 100 -4.69 -9.61 -4.15
N ASN A 101 -5.63 -10.56 -4.15
CA ASN A 101 -7.05 -10.31 -4.42
C ASN A 101 -7.31 -9.56 -5.74
N VAL A 102 -6.86 -10.12 -6.87
CA VAL A 102 -6.84 -9.41 -8.17
C VAL A 102 -8.22 -9.01 -8.72
N PHE A 103 -9.28 -9.70 -8.30
CA PHE A 103 -10.66 -9.41 -8.70
C PHE A 103 -11.45 -8.57 -7.68
N SER A 104 -10.79 -8.14 -6.59
CA SER A 104 -11.37 -7.22 -5.60
C SER A 104 -10.97 -5.77 -5.89
N PHE A 105 -11.87 -4.85 -5.54
CA PHE A 105 -11.68 -3.40 -5.61
C PHE A 105 -10.96 -2.84 -4.36
N ASP A 106 -10.78 -3.66 -3.33
CA ASP A 106 -10.24 -3.22 -2.05
C ASP A 106 -8.72 -3.24 -2.02
N GLY A 107 -8.16 -2.22 -1.39
CA GLY A 107 -6.72 -2.06 -1.24
C GLY A 107 -6.10 -1.17 -2.30
N ARG A 108 -4.76 -1.26 -2.38
CA ARG A 108 -3.91 -0.34 -3.13
C ARG A 108 -2.93 -1.12 -3.99
N ILE A 109 -2.75 -0.69 -5.23
CA ILE A 109 -1.73 -1.25 -6.12
C ILE A 109 -0.82 -0.16 -6.69
N ARG A 110 0.46 -0.49 -6.82
CA ARG A 110 1.47 0.42 -7.36
C ARG A 110 1.52 0.34 -8.88
N ARG A 111 2.21 1.31 -9.50
CA ARG A 111 2.41 1.39 -10.96
C ARG A 111 2.91 0.10 -11.62
N LEU A 112 3.78 -0.66 -10.96
CA LEU A 112 4.32 -1.91 -11.52
C LEU A 112 3.24 -2.98 -11.64
N GLU A 113 2.46 -3.18 -10.58
CA GLU A 113 1.35 -4.13 -10.58
C GLU A 113 0.26 -3.70 -11.56
N PHE A 114 -0.10 -2.42 -11.57
CA PHE A 114 -1.07 -1.89 -12.53
C PHE A 114 -0.60 -2.03 -13.99
N GLY A 115 0.66 -1.71 -14.28
CA GLY A 115 1.25 -1.87 -15.62
C GLY A 115 1.29 -3.33 -16.06
N LEU A 116 1.63 -4.25 -15.15
CA LEU A 116 1.60 -5.68 -15.46
C LEU A 116 0.18 -6.21 -15.63
N SER A 117 -0.81 -5.73 -14.86
CA SER A 117 -2.23 -6.01 -15.09
C SER A 117 -2.69 -5.56 -16.48
N ALA A 118 -2.26 -4.38 -16.95
CA ALA A 118 -2.57 -3.91 -18.30
C ALA A 118 -1.95 -4.82 -19.38
N ILE A 119 -0.72 -5.28 -19.18
CA ILE A 119 -0.04 -6.24 -20.08
C ILE A 119 -0.80 -7.58 -20.09
N ILE A 120 -1.15 -8.12 -18.92
CA ILE A 120 -1.92 -9.37 -18.80
C ILE A 120 -3.25 -9.26 -19.54
N TYR A 121 -3.98 -8.15 -19.35
CA TYR A 121 -5.23 -7.90 -20.06
C TYR A 121 -5.04 -7.83 -21.58
N PHE A 122 -3.98 -7.17 -22.05
CA PHE A 122 -3.67 -7.12 -23.48
C PHE A 122 -3.44 -8.52 -24.08
N PHE A 123 -2.65 -9.37 -23.42
CA PHE A 123 -2.43 -10.75 -23.86
C PHE A 123 -3.71 -11.58 -23.83
N TYR A 124 -4.51 -11.43 -22.78
CA TYR A 124 -5.81 -12.09 -22.66
C TYR A 124 -6.77 -11.69 -23.79
N TYR A 125 -6.89 -10.38 -24.05
CA TYR A 125 -7.70 -9.85 -25.15
C TYR A 125 -7.21 -10.37 -26.50
N PHE A 126 -5.89 -10.34 -26.73
CA PHE A 126 -5.30 -10.84 -27.97
C PHE A 126 -5.61 -12.32 -28.20
N LEU A 127 -5.48 -13.16 -27.16
CA LEU A 127 -5.81 -14.58 -27.27
C LEU A 127 -7.31 -14.81 -27.51
N ALA A 128 -8.17 -14.11 -26.78
CA ALA A 128 -9.63 -14.19 -26.98
C ALA A 128 -10.03 -13.78 -28.40
N TYR A 129 -9.40 -12.75 -28.95
CA TYR A 129 -9.62 -12.30 -30.32
C TYR A 129 -9.17 -13.35 -31.35
N LEU A 130 -7.99 -13.96 -31.18
CA LEU A 130 -7.52 -15.03 -32.06
C LEU A 130 -8.46 -16.26 -32.04
N MET A 131 -8.96 -16.63 -30.85
CA MET A 131 -9.94 -17.71 -30.72
C MET A 131 -11.26 -17.35 -31.42
N ALA A 132 -11.78 -16.13 -31.23
CA ALA A 132 -13.01 -15.68 -31.87
C ALA A 132 -12.92 -15.75 -33.40
N ILE A 133 -11.79 -15.39 -33.99
CA ILE A 133 -11.56 -15.54 -35.45
C ILE A 133 -11.46 -17.01 -35.84
N SER A 134 -10.69 -17.81 -35.10
CA SER A 134 -10.40 -19.21 -35.45
C SER A 134 -11.66 -20.09 -35.44
N PHE A 135 -12.66 -19.74 -34.62
CA PHE A 135 -13.91 -20.48 -34.44
C PHE A 135 -15.15 -19.79 -35.02
N ASP A 136 -14.98 -18.68 -35.76
CA ASP A 136 -16.10 -17.85 -36.28
C ASP A 136 -17.13 -17.46 -35.19
N ALA A 137 -16.61 -17.10 -34.01
CA ALA A 137 -17.37 -16.86 -32.78
C ALA A 137 -17.33 -15.38 -32.36
N ALA A 138 -17.35 -14.45 -33.32
CA ALA A 138 -17.22 -13.02 -33.06
C ALA A 138 -18.30 -12.50 -32.09
N ASP A 139 -19.53 -12.99 -32.20
CA ASP A 139 -20.65 -12.60 -31.34
C ASP A 139 -20.44 -12.98 -29.86
N LEU A 140 -19.60 -14.00 -29.59
CA LEU A 140 -19.28 -14.44 -28.24
C LEU A 140 -18.08 -13.70 -27.63
N LEU A 141 -17.33 -12.93 -28.42
CA LEU A 141 -16.10 -12.27 -27.96
C LEU A 141 -16.34 -11.42 -26.70
N ILE A 142 -17.41 -10.64 -26.67
CA ILE A 142 -17.73 -9.76 -25.53
C ILE A 142 -17.97 -10.59 -24.26
N LEU A 143 -18.71 -11.71 -24.37
CA LEU A 143 -18.96 -12.62 -23.25
C LEU A 143 -17.64 -13.14 -22.68
N PHE A 144 -16.72 -13.57 -23.56
CA PHE A 144 -15.39 -14.01 -23.15
C PHE A 144 -14.56 -12.89 -22.56
N LEU A 145 -14.76 -11.61 -22.90
CA LEU A 145 -13.98 -10.50 -22.36
C LEU A 145 -14.43 -10.03 -20.96
N ILE A 146 -15.62 -10.39 -20.50
CA ILE A 146 -16.18 -9.93 -19.21
C ILE A 146 -15.22 -10.14 -18.03
N PRO A 147 -14.61 -11.32 -17.82
CA PRO A 147 -13.69 -11.53 -16.71
C PRO A 147 -12.44 -10.64 -16.79
N GLY A 148 -11.89 -10.46 -18.00
CA GLY A 148 -10.74 -9.58 -18.22
C GLY A 148 -11.07 -8.10 -17.98
N LEU A 149 -12.27 -7.67 -18.40
CA LEU A 149 -12.76 -6.31 -18.13
C LEU A 149 -12.94 -6.06 -16.64
N TRP A 150 -13.52 -7.03 -15.91
CA TRP A 150 -13.66 -6.95 -14.46
C TRP A 150 -12.31 -6.85 -13.76
N PHE A 151 -11.36 -7.71 -14.14
CA PHE A 151 -9.98 -7.65 -13.65
C PHE A 151 -9.37 -6.27 -13.88
N LEU A 152 -9.41 -5.75 -15.12
CA LEU A 152 -8.82 -4.45 -15.43
C LEU A 152 -9.45 -3.31 -14.61
N TRP A 153 -10.77 -3.34 -14.43
CA TRP A 153 -11.51 -2.34 -13.64
C TRP A 153 -11.15 -2.41 -12.15
N ALA A 154 -11.09 -3.62 -11.58
CA ALA A 154 -10.69 -3.82 -10.18
C ALA A 154 -9.27 -3.30 -9.93
N GLN A 155 -8.33 -3.63 -10.82
CA GLN A 155 -6.94 -3.17 -10.72
C GLN A 155 -6.84 -1.65 -10.87
N GLY A 156 -7.50 -1.06 -11.86
CA GLY A 156 -7.51 0.39 -12.04
C GLY A 156 -8.16 1.12 -10.86
N ALA A 157 -9.14 0.52 -10.18
CA ALA A 157 -9.74 1.12 -8.97
C ALA A 157 -8.73 1.14 -7.83
N LYS A 158 -8.06 0.02 -7.57
CA LYS A 158 -6.97 -0.06 -6.58
C LYS A 158 -5.81 0.89 -6.91
N ARG A 159 -5.57 1.17 -8.20
CA ARG A 159 -4.58 2.16 -8.62
C ARG A 159 -5.04 3.59 -8.32
N CYS A 160 -6.32 3.90 -8.50
CA CYS A 160 -6.91 5.17 -8.06
C CYS A 160 -6.80 5.35 -6.55
N HIS A 161 -7.14 4.30 -5.80
CA HIS A 161 -7.05 4.23 -4.34
C HIS A 161 -5.62 4.45 -3.84
N ASP A 162 -4.62 3.95 -4.57
CA ASP A 162 -3.22 4.19 -4.24
C ASP A 162 -2.85 5.67 -4.27
N MET A 163 -3.52 6.50 -5.08
CA MET A 163 -3.31 7.95 -5.16
C MET A 163 -4.32 8.75 -4.31
N GLY A 164 -5.09 8.08 -3.44
CA GLY A 164 -6.12 8.72 -2.60
C GLY A 164 -7.42 9.10 -3.32
N ASN A 165 -7.52 8.81 -4.61
CA ASN A 165 -8.69 9.10 -5.44
C ASN A 165 -9.72 7.97 -5.37
N ASN A 166 -10.99 8.28 -5.68
CA ASN A 166 -12.01 7.24 -5.79
C ASN A 166 -11.81 6.40 -7.07
N GLY A 167 -12.33 5.17 -7.07
CA GLY A 167 -12.19 4.24 -8.20
C GLY A 167 -12.86 4.70 -9.51
N TRP A 168 -13.75 5.69 -9.48
CA TRP A 168 -14.44 6.18 -10.67
C TRP A 168 -13.58 7.09 -11.55
N PHE A 169 -12.44 7.59 -11.04
CA PHE A 169 -11.53 8.44 -11.82
C PHE A 169 -10.97 7.72 -13.06
N GLN A 170 -11.04 6.38 -13.11
CA GLN A 170 -10.73 5.57 -14.29
C GLN A 170 -11.49 6.00 -15.55
N ILE A 171 -12.71 6.56 -15.41
CA ILE A 171 -13.55 6.97 -16.54
C ILE A 171 -13.05 8.27 -17.18
N ILE A 172 -12.26 9.06 -16.45
CA ILE A 172 -11.72 10.32 -16.96
C ILE A 172 -10.83 10.00 -18.18
N PRO A 173 -11.07 10.64 -19.34
CA PRO A 173 -10.25 10.43 -20.53
C PRO A 173 -8.76 10.60 -20.23
N PHE A 174 -7.94 9.70 -20.77
CA PHE A 174 -6.47 9.65 -20.58
C PHE A 174 -5.99 9.38 -19.15
N TYR A 175 -6.87 9.30 -18.15
CA TYR A 175 -6.45 9.05 -16.77
C TYR A 175 -5.78 7.68 -16.60
N GLY A 176 -6.25 6.65 -17.32
CA GLY A 176 -5.59 5.34 -17.36
C GLY A 176 -4.11 5.40 -17.76
N LEU A 177 -3.74 6.28 -18.71
CA LEU A 177 -2.35 6.50 -19.10
C LEU A 177 -1.60 7.30 -18.03
N TRP A 178 -2.22 8.33 -17.48
CA TRP A 178 -1.65 9.14 -16.40
C TRP A 178 -1.31 8.29 -15.15
N MET A 179 -2.18 7.35 -14.78
CA MET A 179 -1.99 6.43 -13.65
C MET A 179 -0.74 5.55 -13.73
N LEU A 180 -0.21 5.32 -14.94
CA LEU A 180 1.02 4.52 -15.14
C LEU A 180 2.27 5.23 -14.63
N PHE A 181 2.28 6.57 -14.64
CA PHE A 181 3.49 7.36 -14.38
C PHE A 181 3.48 8.04 -13.01
N VAL A 182 2.31 8.39 -12.48
CA VAL A 182 2.19 9.15 -11.24
C VAL A 182 2.55 8.31 -10.01
N GLU A 183 3.10 8.92 -8.97
CA GLU A 183 3.38 8.23 -7.71
C GLU A 183 2.12 8.07 -6.84
N GLY A 184 2.07 7.01 -6.05
CA GLY A 184 1.01 6.79 -5.08
C GLY A 184 1.17 7.68 -3.85
N ASP A 185 0.10 7.80 -3.09
CA ASP A 185 0.04 8.49 -1.81
C ASP A 185 0.97 7.80 -0.78
N PHE A 186 1.62 8.58 0.07
CA PHE A 186 2.58 8.04 1.03
C PHE A 186 1.87 7.56 2.30
N GLY A 187 2.42 6.53 2.93
CA GLY A 187 1.90 6.06 4.23
C GLY A 187 0.52 5.42 4.14
N PHE A 188 -0.29 5.61 5.18
CA PHE A 188 -1.65 5.09 5.26
C PHE A 188 -2.63 6.09 4.64
N ASN A 189 -3.58 5.59 3.85
CA ASN A 189 -4.75 6.35 3.42
C ASN A 189 -6.02 5.54 3.70
N LYS A 190 -7.20 6.10 3.39
CA LYS A 190 -8.51 5.45 3.64
C LYS A 190 -8.71 4.10 2.93
N TYR A 191 -7.82 3.72 2.01
CA TYR A 191 -7.84 2.46 1.28
C TYR A 191 -6.77 1.47 1.76
N GLY A 192 -6.00 1.82 2.80
CA GLY A 192 -5.02 0.96 3.44
C GLY A 192 -3.58 1.47 3.39
N VAL A 193 -2.69 0.60 3.85
CA VAL A 193 -1.25 0.90 4.00
C VAL A 193 -0.54 0.93 2.64
N ASN A 194 0.44 1.84 2.54
CA ASN A 194 1.58 1.83 1.62
C ASN A 194 2.01 0.43 1.11
N PRO A 195 1.73 -0.07 -0.12
CA PRO A 195 2.29 -1.35 -0.56
C PRO A 195 3.84 -1.38 -0.68
N LYS A 196 4.51 -0.25 -0.45
CA LYS A 196 5.98 -0.12 -0.39
C LYS A 196 6.54 -0.34 1.03
N ILE A 197 5.69 -0.28 2.05
CA ILE A 197 6.05 -0.39 3.47
C ILE A 197 6.12 -1.86 3.87
#